data_AF-A0A2D5Y2J1-F1
#
_entry.id   AF-A0A2D5Y2J1-F1
#
_cell.length_a   1.000
_cell.length_b   1.000
_cell.length_c   1.000
_cell.angle_alpha   90.00
_cell.angle_beta   90.00
_cell.angle_gamma   90.00
#
_symmetry.space_group_name_H-M   'P 1'
#
loop_
_entity.id
_entity.type
_entity.pdbx_description
1 polymer ?
#
loop_
_entity_poly.entity_id
_entity_poly.type
_entity_poly.pdbx_seq_one_letter_code
_entity_poly.pdbx_strand_id
1 'polypeptide(L)'
;MNLGDFNEESVKPEFIYKKNPLVPHSYQIFQFKTEKDNYEPVGTYNLLDTDEAEELTEKRVMNLIAVMNQRKRMIDLSSLTNARTLYTMVPMKPEDEDQKIIFRTYDGSGVSKENAILVIEKGVFHE
;
A
#
# COMPACT_ATOMS: atom_id res chain seq x y z
N MET A 1 26.73 29.32 -15.30
CA MET A 1 26.44 28.21 -14.38
C MET A 1 25.08 28.50 -13.78
N ASN A 2 24.07 27.70 -14.13
CA ASN A 2 22.71 27.89 -13.65
C ASN A 2 22.60 27.12 -12.32
N LEU A 3 22.44 27.85 -11.22
CA LEU A 3 22.24 27.28 -9.88
C LEU A 3 20.83 26.71 -9.85
N GLY A 4 20.74 25.38 -9.83
CA GLY A 4 19.49 24.64 -9.94
C GLY A 4 18.44 25.08 -8.92
N ASP A 5 17.19 24.94 -9.35
CA ASP A 5 15.96 25.13 -8.60
C ASP A 5 16.01 24.42 -7.24
N PHE A 6 16.46 25.14 -6.21
CA PHE A 6 16.53 24.66 -4.82
C PHE A 6 15.22 24.88 -4.06
N ASN A 7 14.13 25.20 -4.76
CA ASN A 7 12.86 25.60 -4.18
C ASN A 7 11.66 24.94 -4.86
N GLU A 8 11.79 23.67 -5.26
CA GLU A 8 10.60 22.82 -5.35
C GLU A 8 10.11 22.64 -3.91
N GLU A 9 9.14 23.46 -3.49
CA GLU A 9 8.30 23.15 -2.34
C GLU A 9 7.88 21.69 -2.49
N SER A 10 8.44 20.82 -1.66
CA SER A 10 8.19 19.39 -1.69
C SER A 10 6.71 19.18 -1.42
N VAL A 11 5.92 19.05 -2.49
CA VAL A 11 4.48 18.83 -2.44
C VAL A 11 4.22 17.69 -1.48
N LYS A 12 3.46 17.96 -0.41
CA LYS A 12 3.10 16.93 0.58
C LYS A 12 2.47 15.77 -0.20
N PRO A 13 2.97 14.52 -0.06
CA PRO A 13 2.38 13.38 -0.76
C PRO A 13 0.93 13.19 -0.32
N GLU A 14 0.05 12.85 -1.24
CA GLU A 14 -1.37 12.64 -0.91
C GLU A 14 -1.54 11.49 0.09
N PHE A 15 -0.77 10.41 -0.07
CA PHE A 15 -0.83 9.25 0.80
C PHE A 15 0.49 8.99 1.52
N ILE A 16 0.40 8.64 2.80
CA ILE A 16 1.51 8.15 3.61
C ILE A 16 1.10 6.88 4.35
N TYR A 17 2.09 6.15 4.89
CA TYR A 17 1.84 5.02 5.77
C TYR A 17 2.60 5.18 7.09
N LYS A 18 2.11 4.51 8.13
CA LYS A 18 2.80 4.34 9.41
C LYS A 18 2.69 2.89 9.85
N LYS A 19 3.77 2.33 10.38
CA LYS A 19 3.75 0.98 10.97
C LYS A 19 2.83 0.96 12.19
N ASN A 20 2.04 -0.10 12.34
CA ASN A 20 1.27 -0.35 13.56
C ASN A 20 2.23 -0.79 14.68
N PRO A 21 2.27 -0.09 15.83
CA PRO A 21 3.18 -0.46 16.92
C PRO A 21 2.75 -1.71 17.69
N LEU A 22 1.49 -2.15 17.54
CA LEU A 22 0.91 -3.26 18.30
C LEU A 22 0.81 -4.56 17.50
N VAL A 23 0.73 -4.46 16.17
CA VAL A 23 0.57 -5.62 15.27
C VAL A 23 1.75 -5.68 14.30
N PRO A 24 2.64 -6.68 14.44
CA PRO A 24 3.72 -6.92 13.49
C PRO A 24 3.19 -7.00 12.07
N HIS A 25 3.93 -6.44 11.11
CA HIS A 25 3.59 -6.47 9.68
C HIS A 25 2.21 -5.85 9.33
N SER A 26 1.68 -5.00 10.21
CA SER A 26 0.50 -4.18 9.94
C SER A 26 0.90 -2.72 9.77
N TYR A 27 0.26 -2.05 8.81
CA TYR A 27 0.54 -0.67 8.45
C TYR A 27 -0.77 0.11 8.28
N GLN A 28 -0.85 1.28 8.90
CA GLN A 28 -1.96 2.21 8.72
C GLN A 28 -1.64 3.16 7.56
N ILE A 29 -2.60 3.33 6.66
CA ILE A 29 -2.54 4.25 5.52
C ILE A 29 -3.31 5.52 5.87
N PHE A 30 -2.76 6.66 5.50
CA PHE A 30 -3.34 7.98 5.71
C PHE A 30 -3.43 8.75 4.40
N GLN A 31 -4.49 9.53 4.24
CA GLN A 31 -4.64 10.49 3.15
C GLN A 31 -4.55 11.91 3.71
N PHE A 32 -3.85 12.79 2.99
CA PHE A 32 -3.82 14.21 3.27
C PHE A 32 -5.18 14.83 2.91
N LYS A 33 -5.88 15.37 3.90
CA LYS A 33 -7.14 16.09 3.69
C LYS A 33 -6.85 17.58 3.64
N THR A 34 -6.85 18.15 2.43
CA THR A 34 -6.55 19.58 2.20
C THR A 34 -7.40 20.51 3.04
N GLU A 35 -8.68 20.18 3.26
CA GLU A 35 -9.61 20.96 4.08
C GLU A 35 -9.20 21.08 5.55
N LYS A 36 -8.46 20.09 6.06
CA LYS A 36 -8.03 19.99 7.47
C LYS A 36 -6.53 20.22 7.65
N ASP A 37 -5.78 20.43 6.57
CA ASP A 37 -4.31 20.46 6.51
C ASP A 37 -3.64 19.35 7.34
N ASN A 38 -4.23 18.14 7.30
CA ASN A 38 -3.78 17.02 8.13
C ASN A 38 -3.95 15.67 7.41
N TYR A 39 -3.18 14.68 7.87
CA TYR A 39 -3.31 13.29 7.45
C TYR A 39 -4.34 12.56 8.31
N GLU A 40 -5.36 12.00 7.68
CA GLU A 40 -6.39 11.20 8.34
C GLU A 40 -6.25 9.72 7.93
N PRO A 41 -6.49 8.76 8.84
CA PRO A 41 -6.42 7.35 8.51
C PRO A 41 -7.52 7.00 7.50
N VAL A 42 -7.16 6.29 6.44
CA VAL A 42 -8.12 5.88 5.38
C VAL A 42 -8.04 4.39 5.05
N GLY A 43 -7.14 3.64 5.69
CA GLY A 43 -7.01 2.21 5.42
C GLY A 43 -5.91 1.52 6.19
N THR A 44 -5.87 0.19 6.10
CA THR A 44 -4.87 -0.66 6.74
C THR A 44 -4.39 -1.73 5.78
N TYR A 45 -3.09 -2.02 5.83
CA TYR A 45 -2.48 -3.17 5.21
C TYR A 45 -2.06 -4.15 6.30
N ASN A 46 -2.53 -5.39 6.21
CA ASN A 46 -2.22 -6.44 7.18
C ASN A 46 -1.64 -7.64 6.44
N LEU A 47 -0.39 -7.97 6.73
CA LEU A 47 0.21 -9.23 6.28
C LEU A 47 -0.40 -10.40 7.05
N LEU A 48 -0.71 -11.47 6.33
CA LEU A 48 -1.19 -12.73 6.87
C LEU A 48 -0.08 -13.79 6.94
N ASP A 49 0.89 -13.73 6.04
CA ASP A 49 2.03 -14.64 6.01
C ASP A 49 3.08 -14.23 7.05
N THR A 50 3.10 -14.92 8.19
CA THR A 50 4.02 -14.62 9.29
C THR A 50 5.47 -15.00 9.03
N ASP A 51 5.76 -15.73 7.95
CA ASP A 51 7.13 -16.12 7.59
C ASP A 51 7.81 -15.07 6.69
N GLU A 52 7.07 -14.08 6.16
CA GLU A 52 7.66 -13.01 5.34
C GLU A 52 8.47 -12.03 6.20
N ALA A 53 9.70 -11.74 5.77
CA ALA A 53 10.56 -10.78 6.44
C ALA A 53 9.93 -9.38 6.47
N GLU A 54 10.00 -8.69 7.61
CA GLU A 54 9.36 -7.39 7.81
C GLU A 54 9.78 -6.34 6.77
N GLU A 55 11.08 -6.31 6.42
CA GLU A 55 11.62 -5.41 5.40
C GLU A 55 11.01 -5.64 4.02
N LEU A 56 10.68 -6.89 3.67
CA LEU A 56 10.04 -7.22 2.40
C LEU A 56 8.60 -6.71 2.41
N THR A 57 7.88 -6.93 3.51
CA THR A 57 6.52 -6.38 3.68
C THR A 57 6.52 -4.86 3.60
N GLU A 58 7.47 -4.19 4.25
CA GLU A 58 7.56 -2.73 4.21
C GLU A 58 7.80 -2.23 2.78
N LYS A 59 8.71 -2.86 2.02
CA LYS A 59 8.93 -2.51 0.61
C LYS A 59 7.68 -2.70 -0.26
N ARG A 60 6.84 -3.71 0.03
CA ARG A 60 5.54 -3.87 -0.63
C ARG A 60 4.58 -2.73 -0.30
N VAL A 61 4.51 -2.31 0.96
CA VAL A 61 3.70 -1.15 1.38
C VAL A 61 4.22 0.13 0.74
N MET A 62 5.54 0.33 0.66
CA MET A 62 6.14 1.46 -0.06
C MET A 62 5.70 1.49 -1.53
N ASN A 63 5.71 0.34 -2.23
CA ASN A 63 5.22 0.25 -3.60
C ASN A 63 3.73 0.55 -3.71
N LEU A 64 2.91 0.06 -2.78
CA LEU A 64 1.47 0.37 -2.73
C LEU A 64 1.24 1.89 -2.61
N ILE A 65 1.91 2.54 -1.65
CA ILE A 65 1.81 3.98 -1.44
C ILE A 65 2.38 4.77 -2.61
N ALA A 66 3.42 4.27 -3.28
CA ALA A 66 3.94 4.86 -4.50
C ALA A 66 2.89 4.85 -5.62
N VAL A 67 2.20 3.72 -5.81
CA VAL A 67 1.10 3.59 -6.79
C VAL A 67 -0.06 4.53 -6.45
N MET A 68 -0.48 4.59 -5.17
CA MET A 68 -1.54 5.50 -4.73
C MET A 68 -1.19 6.98 -4.97
N ASN A 69 0.09 7.34 -4.83
CA ASN A 69 0.61 8.67 -5.16
C ASN A 69 0.98 8.83 -6.65
N GLN A 70 0.52 7.94 -7.54
CA GLN A 70 0.77 7.99 -8.99
C GLN A 70 2.26 8.02 -9.38
N ARG A 71 3.15 7.50 -8.53
CA ARG A 71 4.58 7.44 -8.78
C ARG A 71 4.90 6.27 -9.71
N LYS A 72 5.68 6.54 -10.75
CA LYS A 72 6.06 5.55 -11.77
C LYS A 72 7.23 4.64 -11.36
N ARG A 73 8.08 5.10 -10.43
CA ARG A 73 9.23 4.33 -9.95
C ARG A 73 8.81 3.51 -8.73
N MET A 74 8.73 2.21 -8.92
CA MET A 74 8.53 1.22 -7.86
C MET A 74 9.85 0.50 -7.56
N ILE A 75 10.00 0.01 -6.34
CA ILE A 75 11.08 -0.88 -5.92
C ILE A 75 10.90 -2.21 -6.67
N ASP A 76 11.93 -2.67 -7.37
CA ASP A 76 11.93 -4.00 -7.98
C ASP A 76 12.13 -5.06 -6.89
N LEU A 77 11.14 -5.94 -6.74
CA LEU A 77 11.12 -7.02 -5.75
C LEU A 77 11.29 -8.41 -6.40
N SER A 78 11.48 -8.47 -7.72
CA SER A 78 11.51 -9.73 -8.47
C SER A 78 12.57 -10.72 -7.94
N SER A 79 13.76 -10.22 -7.62
CA SER A 79 14.87 -11.01 -7.06
C SER A 79 14.67 -11.43 -5.60
N LEU A 80 13.74 -10.79 -4.88
CA LEU A 80 13.48 -11.04 -3.46
C LEU A 80 12.35 -12.05 -3.23
N THR A 81 11.39 -12.14 -4.15
CA THR A 81 10.19 -12.97 -3.96
C THR A 81 10.20 -14.25 -4.77
N ASN A 82 10.85 -14.28 -5.94
CA ASN A 82 10.73 -15.35 -6.95
C ASN A 82 9.27 -15.80 -7.22
N ALA A 83 8.30 -14.92 -6.93
CA ALA A 83 6.89 -15.23 -6.89
C ALA A 83 6.09 -14.05 -7.44
N ARG A 84 5.02 -14.37 -8.15
CA ARG A 84 4.07 -13.39 -8.68
C ARG A 84 3.10 -13.00 -7.56
N THR A 85 2.84 -11.69 -7.44
CA THR A 85 1.75 -11.20 -6.61
C THR A 85 0.48 -11.11 -7.45
N LEU A 86 -0.59 -11.74 -6.97
CA LEU A 86 -1.94 -11.68 -7.50
C LEU A 86 -2.81 -10.88 -6.52
N TYR A 87 -3.93 -10.33 -6.99
CA TYR A 87 -4.89 -9.66 -6.12
C TYR A 87 -6.33 -9.96 -6.52
N THR A 88 -7.24 -9.82 -5.55
CA THR A 88 -8.68 -9.87 -5.76
C THR A 88 -9.32 -8.76 -4.97
N MET A 89 -10.06 -7.89 -5.66
CA MET A 89 -10.95 -6.94 -5.01
C MET A 89 -12.21 -7.69 -4.59
N VAL A 90 -12.55 -7.63 -3.31
CA VAL A 90 -13.80 -8.21 -2.80
C VAL A 90 -14.94 -7.32 -3.29
N PRO A 91 -15.99 -7.88 -3.92
CA PRO A 91 -17.13 -7.09 -4.37
C PRO A 91 -17.76 -6.33 -3.20
N MET A 92 -17.92 -5.02 -3.35
CA MET A 92 -18.58 -4.18 -2.36
C MET A 92 -20.10 -4.24 -2.53
N LYS A 93 -20.81 -4.19 -1.41
CA LYS A 93 -22.24 -3.89 -1.35
C LYS A 93 -22.46 -2.38 -1.23
N PRO A 94 -23.67 -1.88 -1.54
CA PRO A 94 -23.99 -0.47 -1.38
C PRO A 94 -23.73 0.06 0.04
N GLU A 95 -23.99 -0.77 1.06
CA GLU A 95 -23.78 -0.47 2.47
C GLU A 95 -22.33 -0.55 2.96
N ASP A 96 -21.40 -1.05 2.15
CA ASP A 96 -20.00 -1.18 2.57
C ASP A 96 -19.31 0.20 2.54
N GLU A 97 -18.70 0.56 3.67
CA GLU A 97 -17.89 1.77 3.84
C GLU A 97 -16.44 1.58 3.35
N ASP A 98 -15.97 0.34 3.28
CA ASP A 98 -14.58 -0.03 2.95
C ASP A 98 -14.48 -1.01 1.78
N GLN A 99 -13.51 -0.79 0.88
CA GLN A 99 -13.06 -1.74 -0.11
C GLN A 99 -12.00 -2.66 0.48
N LYS A 100 -12.21 -3.98 0.40
CA LYS A 100 -11.23 -4.99 0.77
C LYS A 100 -10.51 -5.56 -0.46
N ILE A 101 -9.18 -5.63 -0.42
CA ILE A 101 -8.34 -6.24 -1.45
C ILE A 101 -7.50 -7.34 -0.81
N ILE A 102 -7.57 -8.54 -1.38
CA ILE A 102 -6.80 -9.70 -0.91
C ILE A 102 -5.63 -9.91 -1.87
N PHE A 103 -4.41 -9.88 -1.36
CA PHE A 103 -3.20 -10.21 -2.09
C PHE A 103 -2.85 -11.68 -1.91
N ARG A 104 -2.41 -12.33 -2.98
CA ARG A 104 -1.94 -13.71 -2.97
C ARG A 104 -0.57 -13.83 -3.60
N THR A 105 0.26 -14.71 -3.07
CA THR A 105 1.54 -15.08 -3.66
C THR A 105 1.38 -16.38 -4.46
N TYR A 106 2.01 -16.42 -5.63
CA TYR A 106 2.04 -17.59 -6.49
C TYR A 106 3.47 -17.82 -7.01
N ASP A 107 4.05 -18.97 -6.65
CA ASP A 107 5.42 -19.35 -6.98
C ASP A 107 5.54 -20.17 -8.28
N GLY A 108 4.41 -20.40 -8.98
CA GLY A 108 4.37 -21.24 -10.18
C GLY A 108 4.02 -22.70 -9.92
N SER A 109 3.88 -23.11 -8.65
CA SER A 109 3.54 -24.48 -8.25
C SER A 109 2.34 -24.50 -7.28
N GLY A 110 1.39 -25.41 -7.51
CA GLY A 110 0.25 -25.60 -6.61
C GLY A 110 -0.75 -24.43 -6.58
N VAL A 111 -1.34 -24.18 -5.41
CA VAL A 111 -2.35 -23.14 -5.18
C VAL A 111 -1.72 -21.86 -4.65
N SER A 112 -2.22 -20.70 -5.09
CA SER A 112 -1.79 -19.41 -4.56
C SER A 112 -2.16 -19.27 -3.08
N LYS A 113 -1.27 -18.71 -2.26
CA LYS A 113 -1.51 -18.50 -0.82
C LYS A 113 -1.95 -17.07 -0.55
N GLU A 114 -2.88 -16.87 0.37
CA GLU A 114 -3.23 -15.52 0.84
C GLU A 114 -2.06 -14.93 1.61
N ASN A 115 -1.61 -13.76 1.16
CA ASN A 115 -0.40 -13.12 1.66
C ASN A 115 -0.73 -11.92 2.54
N ALA A 116 -1.65 -11.07 2.09
CA ALA A 116 -2.00 -9.85 2.79
C ALA A 116 -3.42 -9.37 2.45
N ILE A 117 -3.96 -8.53 3.32
CA ILE A 117 -5.23 -7.86 3.14
C ILE A 117 -5.00 -6.36 3.22
N LEU A 118 -5.48 -5.63 2.22
CA LEU A 118 -5.69 -4.18 2.28
C LEU A 118 -7.17 -3.90 2.51
N VAL A 119 -7.47 -3.09 3.51
CA VAL A 119 -8.78 -2.49 3.73
C VAL A 119 -8.63 -0.99 3.56
N ILE A 120 -9.48 -0.36 2.76
CA ILE A 120 -9.40 1.06 2.49
C ILE A 120 -10.79 1.66 2.36
N GLU A 121 -10.97 2.90 2.80
CA GLU A 121 -12.23 3.62 2.69
C GLU A 121 -12.70 3.67 1.21
N LYS A 122 -14.00 3.55 1.03
CA LYS A 122 -14.65 3.66 -0.27
C LYS A 122 -14.33 5.01 -0.91
N GLY A 123 -14.03 4.98 -2.20
CA GLY A 123 -13.74 6.18 -2.99
C GLY A 123 -12.30 6.68 -2.90
N VAL A 124 -11.42 6.02 -2.14
CA VAL A 124 -9.97 6.33 -2.14
C VAL A 124 -9.30 5.91 -3.45
N PHE A 125 -9.69 4.76 -4.01
CA PHE A 125 -9.32 4.39 -5.36
C PHE A 125 -10.29 5.06 -6.33
N HIS A 126 -9.86 6.14 -6.98
CA HIS A 126 -10.60 6.71 -8.11
C HIS A 126 -10.30 5.89 -9.38
N GLU A 127 -11.35 5.57 -10.16
CA GLU A 127 -11.23 5.03 -11.53
C GLU A 127 -10.74 6.10 -12.51
#